data_AF-A0A2M9JDF3-F1
#
_entry.id   AF-A0A2M9JDF3-F1
#
_cell.length_a   1.000
_cell.length_b   1.000
_cell.length_c   1.000
_cell.angle_alpha   90.00
_cell.angle_beta   90.00
_cell.angle_gamma   90.00
#
_symmetry.space_group_name_H-M   'P 1'
#
loop_
_entity.id
_entity.type
_entity.pdbx_description
1 polymer ?
#
loop_
_entity_poly.entity_id
_entity_poly.type
_entity_poly.pdbx_seq_one_letter_code
_entity_poly.pdbx_strand_id
1 'polypeptide(L)'
;MALEPNTLQYEGTFVDGRRWDVEYWTASQLDQVLAKITPEQFADEQGTWRTLSYHETALLERLPYAAAADDGQWLKRTRATLASSAHRSVLIVNSLKQADSYTEDVAGQIARGDLHSAVIAARTAFSHAVDALQASLGQFGSLWPKWRARRMQILDPELLPFDAYWAIETMRSFDPDNPQKWIEETIAVCQRISMEVTV
;
A
#
# COMPACT_ATOMS: atom_id res chain seq x y z
N MET A 1 1.46 6.67 19.10
CA MET A 1 0.87 6.18 20.38
C MET A 1 0.15 4.86 20.11
N ALA A 2 0.22 3.90 21.03
CA ALA A 2 -0.56 2.67 20.92
C ALA A 2 -2.06 2.97 21.03
N LEU A 3 -2.90 2.07 20.54
CA LEU A 3 -4.35 2.20 20.71
C LEU A 3 -4.74 1.95 22.17
N GLU A 4 -5.82 2.57 22.62
CA GLU A 4 -6.43 2.28 23.91
C GLU A 4 -7.91 1.90 23.73
N PRO A 5 -8.31 0.65 24.00
CA PRO A 5 -7.46 -0.47 24.41
C PRO A 5 -6.49 -0.91 23.30
N ASN A 6 -5.29 -1.35 23.68
CA ASN A 6 -4.27 -1.83 22.73
C ASN A 6 -4.49 -3.31 22.32
N THR A 7 -5.75 -3.68 22.14
CA THR A 7 -6.12 -5.04 21.75
C THR A 7 -7.19 -4.98 20.67
N LEU A 8 -7.01 -5.78 19.63
CA LEU A 8 -8.00 -5.99 18.59
C LEU A 8 -8.54 -7.40 18.72
N GLN A 9 -9.85 -7.54 18.87
CA GLN A 9 -10.49 -8.86 18.85
C GLN A 9 -10.78 -9.27 17.40
N TYR A 10 -10.44 -10.51 17.08
CA TYR A 10 -10.63 -11.11 15.77
C TYR A 10 -11.27 -12.48 15.92
N GLU A 11 -12.25 -12.76 15.06
CA GLU A 11 -12.94 -14.04 15.00
C GLU A 11 -13.06 -14.51 13.56
N GLY A 12 -12.66 -15.76 13.29
CA GLY A 12 -12.98 -16.44 12.04
C GLY A 12 -14.13 -17.40 12.26
N THR A 13 -15.20 -17.29 11.49
CA THR A 13 -16.38 -18.16 11.59
C THR A 13 -16.91 -18.58 10.22
N PHE A 14 -17.82 -19.55 10.19
CA PHE A 14 -18.52 -19.97 8.98
C PHE A 14 -20.02 -19.72 9.14
N VAL A 15 -20.59 -18.97 8.19
CA VAL A 15 -22.03 -18.71 8.09
C VAL A 15 -22.48 -19.22 6.73
N ASP A 16 -23.43 -20.16 6.72
CA ASP A 16 -23.94 -20.81 5.50
C ASP A 16 -22.85 -21.36 4.57
N GLY A 17 -21.83 -22.00 5.16
CA GLY A 17 -20.70 -22.59 4.43
C GLY A 17 -19.68 -21.58 3.90
N ARG A 18 -19.88 -20.28 4.12
CA ARG A 18 -18.94 -19.22 3.75
C ARG A 18 -18.08 -18.82 4.94
N ARG A 19 -16.77 -18.65 4.73
CA ARG A 19 -15.86 -18.10 5.74
C ARG A 19 -16.09 -16.60 5.90
N TRP A 20 -16.20 -16.18 7.15
CA TRP A 20 -16.23 -14.78 7.59
C TRP A 20 -15.04 -14.54 8.51
N ASP A 21 -14.36 -13.42 8.27
CA ASP A 21 -13.31 -12.91 9.15
C ASP A 21 -13.87 -11.60 9.76
N VAL A 22 -14.04 -11.57 11.08
CA VAL A 22 -14.68 -10.48 11.83
C VAL A 22 -13.64 -9.80 12.71
N GLU A 23 -13.46 -8.50 12.53
CA GLU A 23 -12.60 -7.65 13.36
C GLU A 23 -13.47 -6.71 14.18
N TYR A 24 -13.29 -6.67 15.50
CA TYR A 24 -14.06 -5.83 16.40
C TYR A 24 -13.25 -4.60 16.80
N TRP A 25 -13.72 -3.44 16.37
CA TRP A 25 -13.14 -2.14 16.68
C TRP A 25 -14.09 -1.33 17.55
N THR A 26 -13.57 -0.69 18.60
CA THR A 26 -14.32 0.32 19.35
C THR A 26 -14.33 1.65 18.60
N ALA A 27 -15.33 2.50 18.85
CA ALA A 27 -15.38 3.85 18.29
C ALA A 27 -14.12 4.66 18.67
N SER A 28 -13.67 4.56 19.93
CA SER A 28 -12.47 5.26 20.39
C SER A 28 -11.19 4.81 19.68
N GLN A 29 -11.04 3.52 19.36
CA GLN A 29 -9.89 3.05 18.60
C GLN A 29 -9.89 3.62 17.18
N LEU A 30 -11.06 3.69 16.52
CA LEU A 30 -11.15 4.34 15.21
C LEU A 30 -10.79 5.82 15.30
N ASP A 31 -11.30 6.54 16.30
CA ASP A 31 -10.97 7.96 16.50
C ASP A 31 -9.46 8.15 16.70
N GLN A 32 -8.81 7.27 17.46
CA GLN A 32 -7.35 7.28 17.63
C GLN A 32 -6.59 7.01 16.33
N VAL A 33 -7.06 6.08 15.50
CA VAL A 33 -6.46 5.83 14.17
C VAL A 33 -6.60 7.06 13.28
N LEU A 34 -7.79 7.65 13.21
CA LEU A 34 -8.04 8.84 12.39
C LEU A 34 -7.24 10.05 12.88
N ALA A 35 -7.05 10.18 14.20
CA ALA A 35 -6.23 11.23 14.79
C ALA A 35 -4.75 11.12 14.41
N LYS A 36 -4.24 9.93 14.03
CA LYS A 36 -2.84 9.75 13.59
C LYS A 36 -2.58 10.31 12.19
N ILE A 37 -3.61 10.42 11.36
CA ILE A 37 -3.51 10.72 9.94
C ILE A 37 -4.13 12.07 9.57
N THR A 38 -4.23 13.00 10.51
CA THR A 38 -4.65 14.37 10.18
C THR A 38 -3.57 15.09 9.36
N PRO A 39 -3.91 16.15 8.61
CA PRO A 39 -2.93 16.97 7.91
C PRO A 39 -1.82 17.51 8.82
N GLU A 40 -2.16 17.87 10.05
CA GLU A 40 -1.21 18.38 11.06
C GLU A 40 -0.24 17.29 11.50
N GLN A 41 -0.75 16.07 11.78
CA GLN A 41 0.12 14.93 12.08
C GLN A 41 1.00 14.57 10.90
N PHE A 42 0.51 14.71 9.67
CA PHE A 42 1.29 14.42 8.48
C PHE A 42 2.46 15.39 8.31
N ALA A 43 2.21 16.69 8.51
CA ALA A 43 3.21 17.75 8.42
C ALA A 43 4.26 17.71 9.53
N ASP A 44 3.95 17.09 10.68
CA ASP A 44 4.89 16.91 11.78
C ASP A 44 5.95 15.85 11.45
N GLU A 45 7.23 16.20 11.64
CA GLU A 45 8.37 15.30 11.49
C GLU A 45 8.29 14.10 12.45
N GLN A 46 7.72 14.31 13.64
CA GLN A 46 7.48 13.27 14.66
C GLN A 46 6.04 12.75 14.63
N GLY A 47 5.30 13.05 13.56
CA GLY A 47 3.91 12.68 13.35
C GLY A 47 3.63 11.20 13.59
N THR A 48 2.55 10.93 14.32
CA THR A 48 2.21 9.58 14.80
C THR A 48 1.80 8.61 13.70
N TRP A 49 1.49 9.08 12.48
CA TRP A 49 1.23 8.24 11.30
C TRP A 49 2.39 7.28 10.98
N ARG A 50 3.63 7.64 11.34
CA ARG A 50 4.82 6.78 11.17
C ARG A 50 4.79 5.53 12.05
N THR A 51 3.89 5.51 13.04
CA THR A 51 3.69 4.40 13.99
C THR A 51 2.39 3.64 13.75
N LEU A 52 1.78 3.80 12.56
CA LEU A 52 0.62 2.99 12.19
C LEU A 52 1.01 1.51 12.17
N SER A 53 0.25 0.71 12.91
CA SER A 53 0.39 -0.74 12.89
C SER A 53 -0.26 -1.34 11.64
N TYR A 54 0.06 -2.60 11.36
CA TYR A 54 -0.55 -3.37 10.27
C TYR A 54 -2.09 -3.32 10.30
N HIS A 55 -2.70 -3.47 11.49
CA HIS A 55 -4.16 -3.45 11.63
C HIS A 55 -4.77 -2.08 11.37
N GLU A 56 -4.07 -1.01 11.77
CA GLU A 56 -4.53 0.36 11.55
C GLU A 56 -4.47 0.72 10.06
N THR A 57 -3.37 0.35 9.38
CA THR A 57 -3.26 0.48 7.92
C THR A 57 -4.34 -0.34 7.22
N ALA A 58 -4.57 -1.59 7.64
CA ALA A 58 -5.61 -2.43 7.06
C ALA A 58 -7.02 -1.84 7.21
N LEU A 59 -7.34 -1.26 8.38
CA LEU A 59 -8.60 -0.56 8.59
C LEU A 59 -8.74 0.62 7.62
N LEU A 60 -7.71 1.47 7.54
CA LEU A 60 -7.69 2.67 6.70
C LEU A 60 -7.87 2.34 5.21
N GLU A 61 -7.21 1.29 4.71
CA GLU A 61 -7.34 0.86 3.30
C GLU A 61 -8.71 0.23 2.98
N ARG A 62 -9.42 -0.33 3.98
CA ARG A 62 -10.73 -0.99 3.78
C ARG A 62 -11.91 -0.03 3.88
N LEU A 63 -11.82 1.00 4.72
CA LEU A 63 -12.91 1.96 4.96
C LEU A 63 -13.48 2.59 3.66
N PRO A 64 -12.65 2.97 2.66
CA PRO A 64 -13.15 3.47 1.37
C PRO A 64 -14.07 2.48 0.64
N TYR A 65 -13.92 1.17 0.87
CA TYR A 65 -14.63 0.10 0.15
C TYR A 65 -15.72 -0.60 0.98
N ALA A 66 -15.80 -0.35 2.28
CA ALA A 66 -16.76 -0.97 3.19
C ALA A 66 -18.24 -0.83 2.75
N ALA A 67 -19.10 -1.75 3.18
CA ALA A 67 -20.54 -1.61 3.09
C ALA A 67 -21.12 -1.52 4.51
N ALA A 68 -22.11 -0.66 4.70
CA ALA A 68 -22.82 -0.56 5.98
C ALA A 68 -23.79 -1.73 6.12
N ALA A 69 -23.89 -2.28 7.34
CA ALA A 69 -24.91 -3.27 7.69
C ALA A 69 -26.19 -2.62 8.26
N ASP A 70 -26.17 -1.32 8.51
CA ASP A 70 -27.23 -0.50 9.11
C ASP A 70 -27.62 0.66 8.18
N ASP A 71 -28.07 1.80 8.75
CA ASP A 71 -28.44 3.01 8.00
C ASP A 71 -27.27 3.71 7.28
N GLY A 72 -26.03 3.30 7.57
CA GLY A 72 -24.82 3.80 6.94
C GLY A 72 -24.41 5.24 7.27
N GLN A 73 -25.11 5.94 8.16
CA GLN A 73 -24.79 7.32 8.53
C GLN A 73 -23.42 7.44 9.18
N TRP A 74 -23.07 6.47 10.03
CA TRP A 74 -21.75 6.39 10.64
C TRP A 74 -20.65 6.23 9.59
N LEU A 75 -20.77 5.24 8.70
CA LEU A 75 -19.78 4.97 7.66
C LEU A 75 -19.61 6.17 6.71
N LYS A 76 -20.71 6.85 6.36
CA LYS A 76 -20.69 8.05 5.53
C LYS A 76 -19.88 9.19 6.18
N ARG A 77 -20.08 9.44 7.48
CA ARG A 77 -19.31 10.46 8.22
C ARG A 77 -17.83 10.07 8.32
N THR A 78 -17.54 8.82 8.69
CA THR A 78 -16.15 8.32 8.78
C THR A 78 -15.42 8.46 7.44
N ARG A 79 -16.08 8.15 6.32
CA ARG A 79 -15.49 8.35 4.98
C ARG A 79 -15.23 9.81 4.65
N ALA A 80 -16.13 10.71 5.04
CA ALA A 80 -15.91 12.14 4.85
C ALA A 80 -14.67 12.61 5.64
N THR A 81 -14.53 12.17 6.90
CA THR A 81 -13.35 12.45 7.73
C THR A 81 -12.08 11.88 7.09
N LEU A 82 -12.12 10.63 6.61
CA LEU A 82 -10.98 10.00 5.93
C LEU A 82 -10.60 10.70 4.62
N ALA A 83 -11.58 11.18 3.85
CA ALA A 83 -11.34 11.90 2.61
C ALA A 83 -10.70 13.28 2.84
N SER A 84 -11.01 13.93 3.98
CA SER A 84 -10.39 15.20 4.38
C SER A 84 -9.07 15.05 5.15
N SER A 85 -8.65 13.82 5.44
CA SER A 85 -7.42 13.56 6.19
C SER A 85 -6.22 13.35 5.26
N ALA A 86 -5.02 13.19 5.84
CA ALA A 86 -3.80 12.87 5.12
C ALA A 86 -3.65 11.37 4.81
N HIS A 87 -4.71 10.56 4.95
CA HIS A 87 -4.68 9.11 4.71
C HIS A 87 -3.98 8.72 3.40
N ARG A 88 -4.36 9.37 2.29
CA ARG A 88 -3.80 9.06 0.97
C ARG A 88 -2.30 9.39 0.93
N SER A 89 -1.92 10.57 1.38
CA SER A 89 -0.53 11.02 1.44
C SER A 89 0.32 10.10 2.31
N VAL A 90 -0.19 9.65 3.46
CA VAL A 90 0.47 8.68 4.34
C VAL A 90 0.73 7.35 3.63
N LEU A 91 -0.26 6.79 2.92
CA LEU A 91 -0.08 5.53 2.19
C LEU A 91 0.90 5.66 1.03
N ILE A 92 0.87 6.79 0.31
CA ILE A 92 1.82 7.09 -0.77
C ILE A 92 3.23 7.15 -0.20
N VAL A 93 3.49 7.98 0.81
CA VAL A 93 4.83 8.17 1.38
C VAL A 93 5.38 6.89 1.98
N ASN A 94 4.56 6.12 2.70
CA ASN A 94 4.99 4.82 3.22
C ASN A 94 5.39 3.86 2.08
N SER A 95 4.61 3.81 1.00
CA SER A 95 4.90 2.93 -0.13
C SER A 95 6.17 3.39 -0.87
N LEU A 96 6.34 4.69 -1.13
CA LEU A 96 7.55 5.22 -1.76
C LEU A 96 8.80 4.97 -0.92
N LYS A 97 8.72 5.19 0.40
CA LYS A 97 9.83 4.90 1.33
C LYS A 97 10.26 3.43 1.25
N GLN A 98 9.31 2.51 1.18
CA GLN A 98 9.63 1.08 1.02
C GLN A 98 10.24 0.79 -0.35
N ALA A 99 9.73 1.39 -1.43
CA ALA A 99 10.30 1.26 -2.76
C ALA A 99 11.75 1.76 -2.83
N ASP A 100 12.05 2.89 -2.20
CA ASP A 100 13.39 3.47 -2.13
C ASP A 100 14.34 2.57 -1.34
N SER A 101 13.92 2.07 -0.17
CA SER A 101 14.71 1.14 0.65
C SER A 101 15.14 -0.11 -0.14
N TYR A 102 14.23 -0.71 -0.91
CA TYR A 102 14.57 -1.87 -1.74
C TYR A 102 15.41 -1.49 -2.97
N THR A 103 15.29 -0.26 -3.48
CA THR A 103 16.16 0.24 -4.55
C THR A 103 17.60 0.41 -4.06
N GLU A 104 17.80 0.86 -2.81
CA GLU A 104 19.11 0.89 -2.16
C GLU A 104 19.70 -0.52 -1.98
N ASP A 105 18.88 -1.50 -1.56
CA ASP A 105 19.28 -2.90 -1.45
C ASP A 105 19.74 -3.47 -2.79
N VAL A 106 19.03 -3.17 -3.89
CA VAL A 106 19.42 -3.58 -5.26
C VAL A 106 20.83 -3.10 -5.59
N ALA A 107 21.12 -1.82 -5.34
CA ALA A 107 22.44 -1.26 -5.62
C ALA A 107 23.54 -1.97 -4.81
N GLY A 108 23.27 -2.24 -3.52
CA GLY A 108 24.19 -2.96 -2.64
C GLY A 108 24.43 -4.42 -3.07
N GLN A 109 23.40 -5.11 -3.55
CA GLN A 109 23.45 -6.50 -4.00
C GLN A 109 24.18 -6.64 -5.35
N ILE A 110 23.90 -5.75 -6.31
CA ILE A 110 24.64 -5.67 -7.58
C ILE A 110 26.13 -5.43 -7.33
N ALA A 111 26.48 -4.49 -6.44
CA ALA A 111 27.87 -4.19 -6.10
C ALA A 111 28.63 -5.40 -5.53
N ARG A 112 27.92 -6.39 -4.98
CA ARG A 112 28.48 -7.65 -4.45
C ARG A 112 28.40 -8.81 -5.45
N GLY A 113 27.85 -8.59 -6.64
CA GLY A 113 27.62 -9.62 -7.66
C GLY A 113 26.46 -10.57 -7.34
N ASP A 114 25.62 -10.26 -6.34
CA ASP A 114 24.45 -11.07 -5.98
C ASP A 114 23.21 -10.66 -6.77
N LEU A 115 23.19 -11.06 -8.05
CA LEU A 115 22.11 -10.68 -8.96
C LEU A 115 20.78 -11.36 -8.64
N HIS A 116 20.77 -12.54 -8.02
CA HIS A 116 19.52 -13.22 -7.65
C HIS A 116 18.79 -12.46 -6.54
N SER A 117 19.51 -12.02 -5.51
CA SER A 117 18.91 -11.17 -4.48
C SER A 117 18.45 -9.83 -5.07
N ALA A 118 19.25 -9.24 -5.97
CA ALA A 118 18.89 -7.98 -6.64
C ALA A 118 17.59 -8.08 -7.46
N VAL A 119 17.34 -9.21 -8.12
CA VAL A 119 16.06 -9.46 -8.81
C VAL A 119 14.88 -9.43 -7.83
N ILE A 120 15.01 -10.08 -6.67
CA ILE A 120 13.95 -10.13 -5.65
C ILE A 120 13.71 -8.73 -5.07
N ALA A 121 14.78 -8.00 -4.75
CA ALA A 121 14.69 -6.64 -4.23
C ALA A 121 14.05 -5.70 -5.27
N ALA A 122 14.46 -5.76 -6.55
CA ALA A 122 13.87 -4.95 -7.62
C ALA A 122 12.37 -5.21 -7.80
N ARG A 123 11.95 -6.49 -7.78
CA ARG A 123 10.51 -6.85 -7.84
C ARG A 123 9.74 -6.31 -6.64
N THR A 124 10.34 -6.31 -5.47
CA THR A 124 9.71 -5.82 -4.24
C THR A 124 9.61 -4.29 -4.24
N ALA A 125 10.66 -3.59 -4.69
CA ALA A 125 10.63 -2.15 -4.94
C ALA A 125 9.50 -1.78 -5.91
N PHE A 126 9.38 -2.51 -7.02
CA PHE A 126 8.32 -2.31 -8.00
C PHE A 126 6.93 -2.50 -7.41
N SER A 127 6.72 -3.53 -6.59
CA SER A 127 5.43 -3.74 -5.91
C SER A 127 5.02 -2.53 -5.07
N HIS A 128 5.95 -1.95 -4.32
CA HIS A 128 5.71 -0.77 -3.50
C HIS A 128 5.51 0.51 -4.33
N ALA A 129 6.26 0.69 -5.43
CA ALA A 129 6.06 1.80 -6.35
C ALA A 129 4.65 1.74 -6.98
N VAL A 130 4.19 0.56 -7.39
CA VAL A 130 2.81 0.38 -7.89
C VAL A 130 1.78 0.67 -6.81
N ASP A 131 2.00 0.25 -5.56
CA ASP A 131 1.08 0.58 -4.47
C ASP A 131 1.00 2.10 -4.21
N ALA A 132 2.12 2.82 -4.33
CA ALA A 132 2.15 4.29 -4.27
C ALA A 132 1.34 4.93 -5.42
N LEU A 133 1.53 4.45 -6.65
CA LEU A 133 0.78 4.91 -7.83
C LEU A 133 -0.72 4.64 -7.69
N GLN A 134 -1.11 3.47 -7.18
CA GLN A 134 -2.52 3.17 -6.94
C GLN A 134 -3.13 4.10 -5.89
N ALA A 135 -2.41 4.32 -4.79
CA ALA A 135 -2.85 5.24 -3.74
C ALA A 135 -2.96 6.68 -4.26
N SER A 136 -2.02 7.10 -5.12
CA SER A 136 -2.07 8.40 -5.82
C SER A 136 -3.19 8.50 -6.85
N LEU A 137 -3.95 7.44 -7.12
CA LEU A 137 -5.13 7.44 -7.98
C LEU A 137 -6.41 7.09 -7.20
N GLY A 138 -6.33 7.13 -5.86
CA GLY A 138 -7.47 6.86 -4.98
C GLY A 138 -7.85 5.38 -4.87
N GLN A 139 -6.93 4.47 -5.23
CA GLN A 139 -7.09 3.03 -5.02
C GLN A 139 -6.12 2.54 -3.93
N PHE A 140 -6.65 1.82 -2.95
CA PHE A 140 -5.93 1.37 -1.77
C PHE A 140 -5.93 -0.15 -1.69
N GLY A 141 -5.07 -0.71 -0.83
CA GLY A 141 -4.97 -2.16 -0.63
C GLY A 141 -3.57 -2.72 -0.87
N SER A 142 -2.55 -1.97 -0.47
CA SER A 142 -1.14 -2.41 -0.48
C SER A 142 -0.95 -3.69 0.34
N LEU A 143 -1.76 -3.90 1.39
CA LEU A 143 -1.73 -5.11 2.21
C LEU A 143 -2.39 -6.34 1.54
N TRP A 144 -3.03 -6.17 0.37
CA TRP A 144 -3.66 -7.26 -0.39
C TRP A 144 -3.16 -7.29 -1.84
N PRO A 145 -1.90 -7.71 -2.06
CA PRO A 145 -1.29 -7.76 -3.40
C PRO A 145 -2.08 -8.63 -4.38
N LYS A 146 -2.82 -9.64 -3.89
CA LYS A 146 -3.68 -10.52 -4.72
C LYS A 146 -4.74 -9.78 -5.55
N TRP A 147 -5.10 -8.55 -5.17
CA TRP A 147 -6.07 -7.73 -5.90
C TRP A 147 -5.41 -6.62 -6.73
N ARG A 148 -4.09 -6.48 -6.69
CA ARG A 148 -3.35 -5.40 -7.36
C ARG A 148 -3.57 -5.38 -8.86
N ALA A 149 -3.52 -6.55 -9.51
CA ALA A 149 -3.73 -6.65 -10.95
C ALA A 149 -5.12 -6.14 -11.36
N ARG A 150 -6.16 -6.50 -10.61
CA ARG A 150 -7.52 -5.99 -10.85
C ARG A 150 -7.60 -4.47 -10.70
N ARG A 151 -6.94 -3.90 -9.68
CA ARG A 151 -6.88 -2.44 -9.49
C ARG A 151 -6.14 -1.76 -10.64
N MET A 152 -5.03 -2.33 -11.12
CA MET A 152 -4.33 -1.81 -12.30
C MET A 152 -5.18 -1.85 -13.57
N GLN A 153 -5.98 -2.90 -13.79
CA GLN A 153 -6.89 -2.96 -14.93
C GLN A 153 -7.98 -1.88 -14.88
N ILE A 154 -8.48 -1.55 -13.68
CA ILE A 154 -9.50 -0.53 -13.49
C ILE A 154 -8.91 0.87 -13.67
N LEU A 155 -7.70 1.10 -13.17
CA LEU A 155 -7.04 2.40 -13.22
C LEU A 155 -6.40 2.71 -14.57
N ASP A 156 -5.77 1.70 -15.18
CA ASP A 156 -4.96 1.75 -16.41
C ASP A 156 -4.21 3.08 -16.59
N PRO A 157 -3.32 3.45 -15.66
CA PRO A 157 -2.74 4.79 -15.65
C PRO A 157 -1.77 4.97 -16.81
N GLU A 158 -1.79 6.13 -17.46
CA GLU A 158 -0.87 6.46 -18.56
C GLU A 158 0.61 6.28 -18.17
N LEU A 159 0.95 6.55 -16.91
CA LEU A 159 2.29 6.39 -16.38
C LEU A 159 2.77 4.93 -16.39
N LEU A 160 1.88 3.98 -16.12
CA LEU A 160 2.17 2.55 -16.13
C LEU A 160 0.91 1.78 -16.57
N PRO A 161 0.66 1.69 -17.88
CA PRO A 161 -0.49 0.97 -18.41
C PRO A 161 -0.47 -0.49 -17.98
N PHE A 162 -1.64 -1.12 -17.93
CA PHE A 162 -1.79 -2.48 -17.39
C PHE A 162 -0.84 -3.49 -18.06
N ASP A 163 -0.67 -3.43 -19.38
CA ASP A 163 0.20 -4.36 -20.10
C ASP A 163 1.68 -4.21 -19.71
N ALA A 164 2.14 -2.97 -19.49
CA ALA A 164 3.50 -2.69 -19.02
C ALA A 164 3.69 -3.15 -17.57
N TYR A 165 2.73 -2.84 -16.69
CA TYR A 165 2.70 -3.36 -15.32
C TYR A 165 2.77 -4.89 -15.31
N TRP A 166 1.93 -5.55 -16.11
CA TRP A 166 1.80 -7.00 -16.09
C TRP A 166 3.04 -7.69 -16.67
N ALA A 167 3.69 -7.09 -17.66
CA ALA A 167 4.96 -7.59 -18.18
C ALA A 167 6.05 -7.62 -17.09
N ILE A 168 6.15 -6.57 -16.26
CA ILE A 168 7.14 -6.50 -15.16
C ILE A 168 6.72 -7.42 -14.00
N GLU A 169 5.45 -7.36 -13.56
CA GLU A 169 4.94 -8.17 -12.44
C GLU A 169 5.11 -9.68 -12.69
N THR A 170 4.93 -10.12 -13.94
CA THR A 170 5.12 -11.52 -14.36
C THR A 170 6.54 -11.83 -14.84
N MET A 171 7.44 -10.86 -14.78
CA MET A 171 8.84 -10.99 -15.20
C MET A 171 8.99 -11.50 -16.64
N ARG A 172 8.10 -11.08 -17.55
CA ARG A 172 7.99 -11.61 -18.92
C ARG A 172 9.28 -11.46 -19.74
N SER A 173 10.02 -10.38 -19.51
CA SER A 173 11.29 -10.08 -20.20
C SER A 173 12.54 -10.54 -19.43
N PHE A 174 12.37 -11.30 -18.34
CA PHE A 174 13.50 -11.78 -17.54
C PHE A 174 14.35 -12.78 -18.32
N ASP A 175 15.64 -12.50 -18.42
CA ASP A 175 16.65 -13.35 -19.03
C ASP A 175 17.59 -13.89 -17.93
N PRO A 176 17.62 -15.20 -17.67
CA PRO A 176 18.49 -15.78 -16.64
C PRO A 176 19.98 -15.61 -16.94
N ASP A 177 20.37 -15.44 -18.21
CA ASP A 177 21.77 -15.21 -18.61
C ASP A 177 22.17 -13.73 -18.49
N ASN A 178 21.19 -12.82 -18.33
CA ASN A 178 21.41 -11.40 -18.12
C ASN A 178 20.34 -10.76 -17.18
N PRO A 179 20.29 -11.17 -15.90
CA PRO A 179 19.27 -10.69 -14.96
C PRO A 179 19.39 -9.20 -14.65
N GLN A 180 20.60 -8.64 -14.77
CA GLN A 180 20.88 -7.22 -14.51
C GLN A 180 20.05 -6.30 -15.41
N LYS A 181 19.86 -6.66 -16.68
CA LYS A 181 19.04 -5.86 -17.60
C LYS A 181 17.60 -5.69 -17.09
N TRP A 182 16.97 -6.78 -16.64
CA TRP A 182 15.62 -6.74 -16.10
C TRP A 182 15.55 -5.91 -14.81
N ILE A 183 16.57 -6.01 -13.95
CA ILE A 183 16.68 -5.20 -12.73
C ILE A 183 16.70 -3.71 -13.08
N GLU A 184 17.59 -3.29 -13.99
CA GLU A 184 17.75 -1.89 -14.40
C GLU A 184 16.47 -1.32 -15.00
N GLU A 185 15.81 -2.06 -15.90
CA GLU A 185 14.52 -1.67 -16.50
C GLU A 185 13.43 -1.52 -15.42
N THR A 186 13.37 -2.44 -14.46
CA THR A 186 12.39 -2.42 -13.36
C THR A 186 12.62 -1.22 -12.44
N ILE A 187 13.87 -0.95 -12.05
CA ILE A 187 14.22 0.19 -11.21
C ILE A 187 13.96 1.53 -11.90
N ALA A 188 14.23 1.63 -13.22
CA ALA A 188 13.91 2.83 -13.98
C ALA A 188 12.40 3.14 -13.93
N VAL A 189 11.54 2.11 -13.94
CA VAL A 189 10.10 2.30 -13.77
C VAL A 189 9.74 2.74 -12.35
N CYS A 190 10.35 2.17 -11.32
CA CYS A 190 10.16 2.61 -9.93
C CYS A 190 10.50 4.10 -9.78
N GLN A 191 11.67 4.52 -10.26
CA GLN A 191 12.14 5.92 -10.19
C GLN A 191 11.18 6.88 -10.89
N ARG A 192 10.72 6.51 -12.09
CA ARG A 192 9.75 7.30 -12.83
C ARG A 192 8.43 7.45 -12.08
N ILE A 193 7.95 6.39 -11.41
CA ILE A 193 6.76 6.48 -10.55
C ILE A 193 7.01 7.41 -9.37
N SER A 194 8.13 7.25 -8.65
CA SER A 194 8.47 8.09 -7.49
C SER A 194 8.55 9.58 -7.84
N MET A 195 8.99 9.92 -9.06
CA MET A 195 9.08 11.31 -9.53
C MET A 195 7.73 11.95 -9.87
N GLU A 196 6.77 11.16 -10.36
CA GLU A 196 5.49 11.66 -10.89
C GLU A 196 4.35 11.58 -9.86
N VAL A 197 4.47 10.69 -8.87
CA VAL A 197 3.45 10.54 -7.82
C VAL A 197 3.45 11.76 -6.90
N THR A 198 2.31 12.46 -6.86
CA THR A 198 2.09 13.59 -5.96
C THR A 198 1.54 13.13 -4.61
N VAL A 199 2.12 13.65 -3.53
CA VAL A 199 1.75 13.42 -2.12
C VAL A 199 0.76 14.46 -1.64
#